data_AF-A0AAV4ZXL0-F1
#
_entry.id   AF-A0AAV4ZXL0-F1
#
_cell.length_a   1.000
_cell.length_b   1.000
_cell.length_c   1.000
_cell.angle_alpha   90.00
_cell.angle_beta   90.00
_cell.angle_gamma   90.00
#
_symmetry.space_group_name_H-M   'P 1'
#
loop_
_entity.id
_entity.type
_entity.pdbx_description
1 polymer ?
#
loop_
_entity_poly.entity_id
_entity_poly.type
_entity_poly.pdbx_seq_one_letter_code
_entity_poly.pdbx_strand_id
1 'polypeptide(L)' 'MTEKKGHGSGTARKANAKASHEGKPNPRKSSAAQAELGRKGGKAK' A
#
# COMPACT_ATOMS: atom_id res chain seq x y z
N MET A 1 14.15 23.03 -2.13
CA MET A 1 13.67 21.90 -1.30
C MET A 1 12.86 20.98 -2.19
N THR A 2 13.31 19.75 -2.43
CA THR A 2 12.60 18.79 -3.28
C THR A 2 11.26 18.51 -2.62
N GLU A 3 10.18 19.09 -3.15
CA GLU A 3 8.83 18.83 -2.68
C GLU A 3 8.57 17.34 -2.86
N LYS A 4 8.79 16.56 -1.80
CA LYS A 4 8.23 15.23 -1.69
C LYS A 4 6.73 15.45 -1.61
N LYS A 5 6.05 15.62 -2.76
CA LYS A 5 4.62 15.41 -2.94
C LYS A 5 4.34 13.92 -2.74
N GLY A 6 4.66 13.43 -1.55
CA GLY A 6 4.47 12.06 -1.11
C GLY A 6 3.02 11.83 -0.73
N HIS A 7 2.09 12.17 -1.63
CA HIS A 7 0.82 11.50 -1.61
C HIS A 7 1.09 10.19 -2.34
N GLY A 8 1.43 9.15 -1.57
CA GLY A 8 1.49 7.81 -2.14
C GLY A 8 0.28 7.62 -3.04
N SER A 9 0.48 6.99 -4.20
CA SER A 9 -0.55 6.76 -5.22
C SER A 9 -1.91 6.48 -4.59
N GLY A 10 -3.04 6.85 -5.22
CA GLY A 10 -4.36 6.59 -4.62
C GLY A 10 -4.53 5.17 -4.07
N THR A 11 -3.90 4.18 -4.73
CA THR A 11 -3.68 2.81 -4.26
C THR A 11 -2.92 2.68 -2.94
N ALA A 12 -1.77 3.36 -2.78
CA ALA A 12 -1.04 3.39 -1.51
C ALA A 12 -1.85 4.01 -0.36
N ARG A 13 -2.65 5.05 -0.61
CA ARG A 13 -3.55 5.62 0.42
C ARG A 13 -4.63 4.62 0.84
N LYS A 14 -5.30 3.99 -0.14
CA LYS A 14 -6.32 2.96 0.12
C LYS A 14 -5.74 1.76 0.86
N ALA A 15 -4.54 1.32 0.47
CA ALA A 15 -3.83 0.25 1.13
C ALA A 15 -3.45 0.60 2.58
N ASN A 16 -2.90 1.80 2.81
CA ASN A 16 -2.58 2.25 4.17
C ASN A 16 -3.84 2.32 5.06
N ALA A 17 -4.96 2.81 4.53
CA ALA A 17 -6.22 2.83 5.29
C ALA A 17 -6.69 1.41 5.68
N LYS A 18 -6.63 0.45 4.74
CA LYS A 18 -6.96 -0.96 5.01
C LYS A 18 -6.00 -1.59 6.04
N ALA A 19 -4.72 -1.27 5.94
CA ALA A 19 -3.71 -1.74 6.87
C ALA A 19 -3.91 -1.19 8.28
N SER A 20 -4.20 0.12 8.39
CA SER A 20 -4.53 0.76 9.66
C SER A 20 -5.79 0.18 10.30
N HIS A 21 -6.80 -0.18 9.50
CA HIS A 21 -8.00 -0.85 9.99
C HIS A 21 -7.69 -2.27 10.54
N GLU A 22 -6.67 -2.93 10.02
CA GLU A 22 -6.14 -4.20 10.57
C GLU A 22 -5.15 -3.99 11.74
N GLY A 23 -4.87 -2.75 12.15
CA GLY A 23 -3.86 -2.44 13.16
C GLY A 23 -2.42 -2.69 12.69
N LYS A 24 -2.20 -2.77 11.37
CA LYS A 24 -0.89 -3.09 10.79
C LYS A 24 -0.22 -1.83 10.27
N PRO A 25 0.97 -1.46 10.78
CA PRO A 25 1.67 -0.25 10.36
C PRO A 25 2.28 -0.38 8.94
N ASN A 26 2.38 -1.60 8.41
CA ASN A 26 2.90 -1.84 7.07
C ASN A 26 1.79 -2.47 6.19
N PRO A 27 1.34 -1.79 5.12
CA PRO A 27 0.30 -2.30 4.23
C PRO A 27 0.72 -3.55 3.43
N ARG A 28 2.01 -3.92 3.42
CA ARG A 28 2.47 -5.20 2.86
C ARG A 28 2.31 -6.39 3.82
N LYS A 29 1.94 -6.14 5.08
CA LYS A 29 1.63 -7.18 6.08
C LYS A 29 0.12 -7.38 6.27
N SER A 30 -0.70 -6.44 5.79
CA SER A 30 -2.15 -6.57 5.74
C SER A 30 -2.54 -7.27 4.45
N SER A 31 -3.32 -8.35 4.56
CA SER A 31 -3.80 -9.08 3.38
C SER A 31 -4.74 -8.20 2.55
N ALA A 32 -5.60 -7.41 3.19
CA ALA A 32 -6.52 -6.51 2.51
C ALA A 32 -5.81 -5.35 1.81
N ALA A 33 -4.77 -4.80 2.45
CA ALA A 33 -3.95 -3.73 1.87
C ALA A 33 -3.05 -4.26 0.74
N GLN A 34 -2.54 -5.49 0.86
CA GLN A 34 -1.72 -6.12 -0.17
C GLN A 34 -2.53 -6.42 -1.45
N ALA A 35 -3.84 -6.67 -1.33
CA ALA A 35 -4.74 -6.75 -2.49
C ALA A 35 -4.81 -5.42 -3.26
N GLU A 36 -4.77 -4.29 -2.56
CA GLU A 36 -4.81 -2.94 -3.15
C GLU A 36 -3.44 -2.49 -3.70
N LEU A 37 -2.34 -2.94 -3.09
CA LEU A 37 -0.98 -2.66 -3.57
C LEU A 37 -0.55 -3.53 -4.76
N GLY A 38 -1.30 -4.61 -5.02
CA GLY A 38 -0.90 -5.66 -5.95
C GLY A 38 0.18 -6.58 -5.37
N ARG A 39 0.26 -7.80 -5.92
CA ARG A 39 1.31 -8.76 -5.53
C ARG A 39 2.65 -8.28 -6.06
N LYS A 40 3.53 -7.77 -5.18
CA LYS A 40 4.95 -7.59 -5.54
C LYS A 40 5.55 -8.98 -5.78
N GLY A 41 5.68 -9.37 -7.04
CA GLY A 41 6.31 -10.64 -7.44
C GLY A 41 5.41 -11.69 -8.09
N GLY A 42 4.13 -11.38 -8.38
CA GLY A 42 3.37 -12.18 -9.35
C GLY A 42 3.97 -11.91 -10.73
N LYS A 43 4.72 -12.87 -11.27
CA LYS A 43 5.59 -12.69 -12.44
C LYS A 43 4.89 -11.91 -13.56
N ALA A 44 5.53 -10.84 -14.02
CA ALA A 44 5.40 -10.47 -15.42
C ALA A 44 5.88 -11.69 -16.21
N LYS A 45 4.94 -12.48 -16.73
CA LYS A 45 5.15 -13.34 -17.88
C LYS A 45 4.37 -12.73 -19.02
#